data_AF-A0A1A8XU32-F1
#
_entry.id   AF-A0A1A8XU32-F1
#
_cell.length_a   1.000
_cell.length_b   1.000
_cell.length_c   1.000
_cell.angle_alpha   90.00
_cell.angle_beta   90.00
_cell.angle_gamma   90.00
#
_symmetry.space_group_name_H-M   'P 1'
#
loop_
_entity.id
_entity.type
_entity.pdbx_description
1 polymer ?
#
loop_
_entity_poly.entity_id
_entity_poly.type
_entity_poly.pdbx_seq_one_letter_code
_entity_poly.pdbx_strand_id
1 'polypeptide(L)'
;MIDALFDLLGVFYQSGSLEQAEWIARSIMQAIPDDIVSLQFLGLLYYRTQRHHEAMQAFSTADGQRQLCRPADQDDDSLQASAQCLRAASGRGSTLAGAWYDLGVLLFRLGHCQPAIDALQAALSARPDFPLAQRALARVAQRCRRDGLRPTGPEHTQHRLPTDAH
;
A
#
# COMPACT_ATOMS: atom_id res chain seq x y z
N MET A 1 7.31 0.24 21.28
CA MET A 1 8.63 0.49 20.65
C MET A 1 8.47 0.63 19.14
N ILE A 2 7.72 -0.28 18.50
CA ILE A 2 7.44 -0.24 17.06
C ILE A 2 6.54 0.97 16.68
N ASP A 3 5.61 1.37 17.54
CA ASP A 3 4.75 2.55 17.33
C ASP A 3 5.56 3.83 17.12
N ALA A 4 6.61 4.03 17.93
CA ALA A 4 7.47 5.20 17.82
C ALA A 4 8.29 5.22 16.52
N LEU A 5 8.67 4.04 16.00
CA LEU A 5 9.34 3.94 14.70
C LEU A 5 8.40 4.32 13.56
N PHE A 6 7.14 3.86 13.62
CA PHE A 6 6.12 4.23 12.64
C PHE A 6 5.75 5.72 12.71
N ASP A 7 5.65 6.30 13.91
CA ASP A 7 5.43 7.74 14.03
C ASP A 7 6.61 8.55 13.50
N LEU A 8 7.85 8.11 13.77
CA LEU A 8 9.06 8.74 13.24
C LEU A 8 9.15 8.61 11.72
N LEU A 9 8.77 7.45 11.17
CA LEU A 9 8.63 7.23 9.73
C LEU A 9 7.66 8.25 9.12
N GLY A 10 6.49 8.43 9.74
CA GLY A 10 5.50 9.39 9.28
C GLY A 10 6.00 10.85 9.36
N VAL A 11 6.75 11.21 10.41
CA VAL A 11 7.37 12.53 10.53
C VAL A 11 8.40 12.78 9.41
N PHE A 12 9.30 11.82 9.18
CA PHE A 12 10.29 11.95 8.10
C PHE A 12 9.65 11.97 6.71
N TYR A 13 8.57 11.22 6.52
CA TYR A 13 7.79 11.26 5.28
C TYR A 13 7.18 12.65 5.05
N GLN A 14 6.57 13.24 6.08
CA GLN A 14 5.98 14.57 6.01
C GLN A 14 7.03 15.68 5.81
N SER A 15 8.23 15.51 6.38
CA SER A 15 9.34 16.45 6.19
C SER A 15 10.01 16.34 4.82
N GLY A 16 9.65 15.34 3.99
CA GLY A 16 10.29 15.06 2.71
C GLY A 16 11.66 14.38 2.83
N SER A 17 12.02 13.95 4.03
CA SER A 17 13.27 13.27 4.36
C SER A 17 13.19 11.78 4.00
N LEU A 18 13.11 11.51 2.69
CA LEU A 18 12.83 10.17 2.17
C LEU A 18 13.92 9.15 2.49
N GLU A 19 15.19 9.56 2.55
CA GLU A 19 16.30 8.66 2.89
C GLU A 19 16.23 8.20 4.36
N GLN A 20 15.90 9.12 5.28
CA GLN A 20 15.72 8.80 6.68
C GLN A 20 14.48 7.91 6.89
N ALA A 21 13.39 8.19 6.17
CA ALA A 21 12.21 7.35 6.17
C ALA A 21 12.55 5.92 5.65
N GLU A 22 13.34 5.80 4.59
CA GLU A 22 13.80 4.50 4.06
C GLU A 22 14.63 3.75 5.11
N TRP A 23 15.53 4.44 5.81
CA TRP A 23 16.32 3.84 6.88
C TRP A 23 15.45 3.30 8.00
N ILE A 24 14.47 4.08 8.48
CA ILE A 24 13.54 3.65 9.54
C ILE A 24 12.71 2.45 9.07
N ALA A 25 12.15 2.48 7.86
CA ALA A 25 11.37 1.37 7.33
C ALA A 25 12.21 0.07 7.22
N ARG A 26 13.49 0.17 6.85
CA ARG A 26 14.42 -0.97 6.87
C ARG A 26 14.72 -1.47 8.27
N SER A 27 14.87 -0.58 9.24
CA SER A 27 15.07 -0.97 10.65
C SER A 27 13.87 -1.74 11.20
N ILE A 28 12.64 -1.33 10.86
CA ILE A 28 11.43 -2.07 11.25
C ILE A 28 11.45 -3.47 10.60
N MET A 29 11.76 -3.56 9.31
CA MET A 29 11.85 -4.83 8.58
C MET A 29 12.96 -5.76 9.09
N GLN A 30 14.06 -5.23 9.64
CA GLN A 30 15.09 -6.04 10.30
C GLN A 30 14.61 -6.63 11.63
N ALA A 31 13.79 -5.88 12.36
CA ALA A 31 13.21 -6.35 13.62
C ALA A 31 12.07 -7.34 13.40
N ILE A 32 11.27 -7.13 12.35
CA ILE A 32 10.14 -7.98 11.96
C ILE A 32 10.33 -8.36 10.49
N PRO A 33 11.07 -9.46 10.23
CA PRO A 33 11.17 -10.01 8.89
C PRO A 33 9.77 -10.37 8.38
N ASP A 34 9.53 -10.10 7.10
CA ASP A 34 8.24 -10.33 6.41
C ASP A 34 7.06 -9.42 6.86
N ASP A 35 7.35 -8.25 7.45
CA ASP A 35 6.30 -7.25 7.70
C ASP A 35 5.77 -6.60 6.40
N ILE A 36 4.51 -6.91 6.08
CA ILE A 36 3.79 -6.40 4.89
C ILE A 36 3.72 -4.86 4.93
N VAL A 37 3.53 -4.26 6.11
CA VAL A 37 3.39 -2.80 6.26
C VAL A 37 4.68 -2.08 5.89
N SER A 38 5.82 -2.56 6.39
CA SER A 38 7.14 -2.04 6.06
C SER A 38 7.45 -2.17 4.56
N LEU A 39 7.12 -3.30 3.93
CA LEU A 39 7.28 -3.48 2.48
C LEU A 39 6.46 -2.49 1.66
N GLN A 40 5.21 -2.22 2.08
CA GLN A 40 4.36 -1.24 1.41
C GLN A 40 4.94 0.19 1.53
N PHE A 41 5.43 0.57 2.70
CA PHE A 41 6.05 1.88 2.88
C PHE A 41 7.38 2.01 2.15
N LEU A 42 8.20 0.95 2.10
CA LEU A 42 9.40 0.92 1.26
C LEU A 42 9.05 1.08 -0.22
N GLY A 43 8.00 0.40 -0.70
CA GLY A 43 7.50 0.59 -2.06
C GLY A 43 7.10 2.04 -2.34
N LEU A 44 6.40 2.70 -1.41
CA LEU A 44 6.05 4.11 -1.53
C LEU A 44 7.28 5.02 -1.56
N LEU A 45 8.27 4.77 -0.70
CA LEU A 45 9.51 5.54 -0.63
C LEU A 45 10.38 5.36 -1.88
N TYR A 46 10.50 4.14 -2.40
CA TYR A 46 11.16 3.86 -3.67
C TYR A 46 10.47 4.56 -4.84
N TYR A 47 9.13 4.59 -4.84
CA TYR A 47 8.39 5.33 -5.85
C TYR A 47 8.68 6.83 -5.79
N ARG A 48 8.72 7.41 -4.58
CA ARG A 48 9.04 8.83 -4.38
C ARG A 48 10.49 9.17 -4.75
N THR A 49 11.42 8.24 -4.59
CA THR A 49 12.83 8.38 -4.96
C THR A 49 13.13 8.01 -6.43
N GLN A 50 12.10 7.86 -7.27
CA GLN A 50 12.20 7.49 -8.70
C GLN A 50 12.76 6.06 -8.96
N ARG A 51 12.88 5.24 -7.93
CA ARG A 51 13.30 3.82 -8.02
C ARG A 51 12.10 2.93 -8.33
N HIS A 52 11.48 3.16 -9.48
CA HIS A 52 10.21 2.51 -9.85
C HIS A 52 10.30 0.99 -9.91
N HIS A 53 11.43 0.45 -10.37
CA HIS A 53 11.64 -1.00 -10.45
C HIS A 53 11.59 -1.66 -9.07
N GLU A 54 12.29 -1.09 -8.09
CA GLU A 54 12.34 -1.59 -6.72
C GLU A 54 11.00 -1.37 -5.99
N ALA A 55 10.30 -0.28 -6.29
CA ALA A 55 8.95 -0.05 -5.79
C ALA A 55 7.98 -1.16 -6.22
N MET A 56 8.00 -1.52 -7.50
CA MET A 56 7.16 -2.59 -8.04
C MET A 56 7.51 -3.95 -7.44
N GLN A 57 8.80 -4.23 -7.23
CA GLN A 57 9.24 -5.45 -6.53
C GLN A 57 8.70 -5.49 -5.10
N ALA A 58 8.84 -4.41 -4.33
CA ALA A 58 8.33 -4.35 -2.95
C ALA A 58 6.80 -4.56 -2.88
N PHE A 59 6.04 -3.95 -3.79
CA PHE A 59 4.58 -4.14 -3.84
C PHE A 59 4.17 -5.57 -4.22
N SER A 60 4.88 -6.17 -5.18
CA SER A 60 4.60 -7.57 -5.57
C SER A 60 5.00 -8.57 -4.49
N THR A 61 6.08 -8.32 -3.74
CA THR A 61 6.42 -9.13 -2.55
C THR A 61 5.36 -9.00 -1.47
N ALA A 62 4.89 -7.78 -1.18
CA ALA A 62 3.84 -7.54 -0.18
C ALA A 62 2.52 -8.23 -0.56
N ASP A 63 2.13 -8.19 -1.84
CA ASP A 63 0.94 -8.89 -2.34
C ASP A 63 1.12 -10.41 -2.30
N GLY A 64 2.30 -10.90 -2.70
CA GLY A 64 2.66 -12.32 -2.63
C GLY A 64 2.57 -12.87 -1.20
N GLN A 65 3.15 -12.16 -0.21
CA GLN A 65 3.05 -12.55 1.20
C GLN A 65 1.61 -12.58 1.70
N ARG A 66 0.80 -11.61 1.26
CA ARG A 66 -0.63 -11.56 1.62
C ARG A 66 -1.42 -12.74 1.03
N GLN A 67 -1.08 -13.16 -0.19
CA GLN A 67 -1.69 -14.31 -0.85
C GLN A 67 -1.21 -15.66 -0.28
N LEU A 68 0.08 -15.74 0.10
CA LEU A 68 0.70 -16.91 0.71
C LEU A 68 0.18 -17.14 2.13
N CYS A 69 -0.14 -16.08 2.87
CA CYS A 69 -0.76 -16.10 4.21
C CYS A 69 -2.24 -16.57 4.21
N ARG A 70 -2.65 -17.40 3.26
CA ARG A 70 -3.98 -18.03 3.27
C ARG A 70 -4.03 -19.01 4.46
N PRO A 71 -5.14 -19.11 5.22
CA PRO A 71 -5.18 -19.65 6.59
C PRO A 71 -4.98 -21.17 6.72
N ALA A 72 -4.40 -21.83 5.71
CA ALA A 72 -4.28 -23.28 5.67
C ALA A 72 -2.96 -23.80 6.26
N ASP A 73 -1.81 -23.10 6.15
CA ASP A 73 -0.54 -23.82 6.31
C ASP A 73 0.68 -23.09 6.95
N GLN A 74 0.67 -21.80 7.31
CA GLN A 74 1.91 -21.16 7.86
C GLN A 74 1.71 -20.20 9.05
N ASP A 75 2.63 -20.37 10.01
CA ASP A 75 2.86 -19.73 11.31
C ASP A 75 2.04 -18.46 11.65
N ASP A 76 1.21 -18.60 12.69
CA ASP A 76 0.44 -17.52 13.34
C ASP A 76 1.33 -16.32 13.75
N ASP A 77 2.61 -16.55 14.06
CA ASP A 77 3.53 -15.53 14.58
C ASP A 77 3.84 -14.39 13.58
N SER A 78 4.08 -14.71 12.30
CA SER A 78 4.39 -13.67 11.29
C SER A 78 3.15 -12.84 10.95
N LEU A 79 2.00 -13.51 10.84
CA LEU A 79 0.72 -12.85 10.60
C LEU A 79 0.33 -11.95 11.77
N GLN A 80 0.57 -12.42 12.99
CA GLN A 80 0.33 -11.67 14.22
C GLN A 80 1.28 -10.47 14.34
N ALA A 81 2.55 -10.61 13.96
CA ALA A 81 3.51 -9.51 13.96
C ALA A 81 3.13 -8.42 12.93
N SER A 82 2.79 -8.81 11.70
CA SER A 82 2.30 -7.88 10.66
C SER A 82 1.01 -7.18 11.09
N ALA A 83 0.08 -7.91 11.72
CA ALA A 83 -1.14 -7.32 12.28
C ALA A 83 -0.87 -6.36 13.46
N GLN A 84 0.21 -6.56 14.21
CA GLN A 84 0.67 -5.60 15.23
C GLN A 84 1.27 -4.36 14.58
N CYS A 85 2.11 -4.51 13.56
CA CYS A 85 2.66 -3.39 12.78
C CYS A 85 1.55 -2.54 12.16
N LEU A 86 0.53 -3.17 11.58
CA LEU A 86 -0.61 -2.47 11.01
C LEU A 86 -1.37 -1.69 12.07
N ARG A 87 -1.58 -2.27 13.26
CA ARG A 87 -2.22 -1.58 14.39
C ARG A 87 -1.40 -0.39 14.87
N ALA A 88 -0.08 -0.53 14.96
CA ALA A 88 0.83 0.55 15.31
C ALA A 88 0.78 1.69 14.28
N ALA A 89 0.87 1.35 13.00
CA ALA A 89 0.90 2.30 11.88
C ALA A 89 -0.46 2.95 11.57
N SER A 90 -1.57 2.34 12.00
CA SER A 90 -2.95 2.85 11.81
C SER A 90 -3.62 3.28 13.12
N GLY A 91 -2.85 3.35 14.20
CA GLY A 91 -3.31 3.82 15.50
C GLY A 91 -3.85 5.24 15.42
N ARG A 92 -4.89 5.55 16.22
CA ARG A 92 -5.49 6.89 16.24
C ARG A 92 -4.43 7.94 16.56
N GLY A 93 -4.33 8.95 15.70
CA GLY A 93 -3.34 10.03 15.81
C GLY A 93 -2.02 9.75 15.12
N SER A 94 -1.83 8.59 14.48
CA SER A 94 -0.59 8.28 13.77
C SER A 94 -0.31 9.30 12.66
N THR A 95 0.94 9.74 12.60
CA THR A 95 1.46 10.67 11.59
C THR A 95 1.46 10.04 10.18
N LEU A 96 1.30 8.73 10.08
CA LEU A 96 1.27 7.98 8.82
C LEU A 96 -0.04 8.12 8.06
N ALA A 97 -1.09 8.73 8.60
CA ALA A 97 -2.39 8.85 7.91
C ALA A 97 -2.26 9.44 6.49
N GLY A 98 -1.38 10.43 6.30
CA GLY A 98 -1.08 10.99 4.97
C GLY A 98 -0.34 10.01 4.06
N ALA A 99 0.65 9.28 4.60
CA ALA A 99 1.42 8.29 3.85
C ALA A 99 0.54 7.10 3.43
N TRP A 100 -0.38 6.65 4.30
CA TRP A 100 -1.38 5.62 3.99
C TRP A 100 -2.33 6.06 2.88
N TYR A 101 -2.74 7.33 2.87
CA TYR A 101 -3.55 7.89 1.79
C TYR A 101 -2.78 7.90 0.46
N ASP A 102 -1.55 8.38 0.45
CA ASP A 102 -0.70 8.41 -0.75
C ASP A 102 -0.43 7.00 -1.27
N LEU A 103 -0.17 6.05 -0.37
CA LEU A 103 -0.03 4.63 -0.68
C LEU A 103 -1.30 4.08 -1.33
N GLY A 104 -2.47 4.34 -0.75
CA GLY A 104 -3.75 3.86 -1.30
C GLY A 104 -4.04 4.42 -2.70
N VAL A 105 -3.76 5.69 -2.93
CA VAL A 105 -3.89 6.31 -4.27
C VAL A 105 -2.89 5.70 -5.25
N LEU A 106 -1.65 5.46 -4.82
CA LEU A 106 -0.61 4.83 -5.64
C LEU A 106 -1.00 3.39 -6.02
N LEU A 107 -1.38 2.57 -5.06
CA LEU A 107 -1.82 1.19 -5.28
C LEU A 107 -3.02 1.13 -6.23
N PHE A 108 -3.97 2.06 -6.10
CA PHE A 108 -5.09 2.15 -7.03
C PHE A 108 -4.64 2.48 -8.47
N ARG A 109 -3.66 3.37 -8.64
CA ARG A 109 -3.09 3.68 -9.96
C ARG A 109 -2.33 2.51 -10.57
N LEU A 110 -1.71 1.69 -9.72
CA LEU A 110 -1.03 0.46 -10.12
C LEU A 110 -2.01 -0.69 -10.43
N GLY A 111 -3.31 -0.50 -10.22
CA GLY A 111 -4.34 -1.52 -10.46
C GLY A 111 -4.56 -2.49 -9.29
N HIS A 112 -3.84 -2.32 -8.18
CA HIS A 112 -4.01 -3.13 -6.97
C HIS A 112 -5.22 -2.63 -6.16
N CYS A 113 -6.40 -3.02 -6.63
CA CYS A 113 -7.69 -2.58 -6.08
C CYS A 113 -7.87 -2.87 -4.59
N GLN A 114 -7.58 -4.10 -4.16
CA GLN A 114 -7.83 -4.50 -2.78
C GLN A 114 -6.82 -3.90 -1.79
N PRO A 115 -5.49 -3.99 -2.04
CA PRO A 115 -4.50 -3.28 -1.21
C PRO A 115 -4.74 -1.77 -1.11
N ALA A 116 -5.25 -1.13 -2.17
CA ALA A 116 -5.58 0.29 -2.14
C ALA A 116 -6.72 0.61 -1.15
N ILE A 117 -7.75 -0.23 -1.09
CA ILE A 117 -8.86 -0.06 -0.14
C ILE A 117 -8.36 -0.21 1.28
N ASP A 118 -7.54 -1.23 1.56
CA ASP A 118 -7.01 -1.47 2.91
C ASP A 118 -6.12 -0.32 3.38
N ALA A 119 -5.26 0.20 2.51
CA ALA A 119 -4.42 1.36 2.82
C ALA A 119 -5.25 2.61 3.13
N LEU A 120 -6.33 2.86 2.37
CA LEU A 120 -7.23 3.99 2.62
C LEU A 120 -8.05 3.80 3.91
N GLN A 121 -8.39 2.56 4.27
CA GLN A 121 -9.01 2.25 5.56
C GLN A 121 -8.05 2.47 6.71
N ALA A 122 -6.78 2.06 6.58
CA ALA A 122 -5.74 2.33 7.58
C ALA A 122 -5.53 3.84 7.79
N ALA A 123 -5.59 4.64 6.72
CA ALA A 123 -5.56 6.11 6.82
C ALA A 123 -6.73 6.67 7.64
N LEU A 124 -7.93 6.13 7.45
CA LEU A 124 -9.14 6.55 8.19
C LEU A 124 -9.13 6.05 9.65
N SER A 125 -8.54 4.89 9.92
CA SER A 125 -8.33 4.42 11.30
C SER A 125 -7.38 5.35 12.07
N ALA A 126 -6.31 5.79 11.41
CA ALA A 126 -5.35 6.73 11.99
C ALA A 126 -5.95 8.13 12.16
N ARG A 127 -6.68 8.62 11.16
CA ARG A 127 -7.40 9.90 11.19
C ARG A 127 -8.83 9.73 10.69
N PRO A 128 -9.82 9.57 11.59
CA PRO A 128 -11.22 9.40 11.18
C PRO A 128 -11.80 10.65 10.52
N ASP A 129 -11.30 11.84 10.88
CA ASP A 129 -11.64 13.11 10.24
C ASP A 129 -10.67 13.41 9.08
N PHE A 130 -10.63 12.51 8.09
CA PHE A 130 -9.83 12.69 6.88
C PHE A 130 -10.68 12.63 5.61
N PRO A 131 -11.33 13.75 5.21
CA PRO A 131 -12.31 13.77 4.14
C PRO A 131 -11.72 13.40 2.76
N LEU A 132 -10.43 13.66 2.53
CA LEU A 132 -9.75 13.26 1.31
C LEU A 132 -9.64 11.72 1.20
N ALA A 133 -9.23 11.05 2.27
CA ALA A 133 -9.18 9.58 2.31
C ALA A 133 -10.56 8.95 2.17
N GLN A 134 -11.59 9.54 2.79
CA GLN A 134 -12.96 9.05 2.67
C GLN A 134 -13.50 9.13 1.23
N ARG A 135 -13.24 10.26 0.55
CA ARG A 135 -13.61 10.45 -0.86
C ARG A 135 -12.82 9.51 -1.78
N ALA A 136 -11.52 9.33 -1.53
CA ALA A 136 -10.70 8.40 -2.29
C ALA A 136 -11.20 6.96 -2.10
N LEU A 137 -11.50 6.54 -0.87
CA LEU A 137 -12.02 5.20 -0.58
C LEU A 137 -13.33 4.93 -1.32
N ALA A 138 -14.28 5.88 -1.28
CA ALA A 138 -15.54 5.74 -2.00
C ALA A 138 -15.31 5.58 -3.52
N ARG A 139 -14.41 6.38 -4.10
CA ARG A 139 -14.06 6.30 -5.53
C ARG A 139 -13.40 4.99 -5.90
N VAL A 140 -12.41 4.56 -5.12
CA VAL A 140 -11.67 3.31 -5.34
C VAL A 140 -12.61 2.12 -5.19
N ALA A 141 -13.38 2.05 -4.12
CA ALA A 141 -14.35 0.98 -3.90
C ALA A 141 -15.40 0.89 -5.02
N GLN A 142 -15.89 2.03 -5.51
CA GLN A 142 -16.85 2.04 -6.63
C GLN A 142 -16.21 1.58 -7.94
N ARG A 143 -14.95 1.94 -8.21
CA ARG A 143 -14.22 1.49 -9.40
C ARG A 143 -13.93 -0.01 -9.32
N CYS A 144 -13.39 -0.48 -8.21
CA CYS A 144 -13.04 -1.88 -8.00
C CYS A 144 -14.28 -2.79 -7.95
N ARG A 145 -15.43 -2.31 -7.46
CA ARG A 145 -16.71 -3.04 -7.57
C ARG A 145 -17.16 -3.20 -9.02
N ARG A 146 -16.92 -2.19 -9.88
CA ARG A 146 -17.28 -2.25 -11.31
C ARG A 146 -16.34 -3.16 -12.09
N ASP A 147 -15.05 -3.14 -11.78
CA ASP A 147 -14.06 -4.03 -12.40
C ASP A 147 -14.17 -5.48 -11.89
N GLY A 148 -14.52 -5.72 -10.62
CA GLY A 148 -14.80 -7.07 -10.11
C GLY A 148 -16.09 -7.71 -10.64
N LEU A 149 -17.02 -6.92 -11.21
CA LEU A 149 -18.20 -7.42 -11.92
C LEU A 149 -17.95 -7.65 -13.42
N ARG A 150 -16.83 -7.17 -13.95
CA ARG A 150 -16.36 -7.57 -15.26
C ARG A 150 -15.46 -8.78 -15.04
N PRO A 151 -15.86 -10.01 -15.43
CA PRO A 151 -14.87 -11.07 -15.53
C PRO A 151 -13.76 -10.50 -16.41
N THR A 152 -12.53 -10.47 -15.88
CA THR A 152 -11.34 -10.02 -16.57
C THR A 152 -11.09 -10.95 -17.76
N GLY A 153 -11.82 -10.73 -18.85
CA GLY A 153 -11.31 -11.03 -20.18
C GLY A 153 -10.22 -10.02 -20.48
N PRO A 154 -9.12 -10.42 -21.15
CA PRO A 154 -8.08 -9.48 -21.54
C PRO A 154 -8.62 -8.56 -22.63
N GLU A 155 -9.30 -7.48 -22.26
CA GLU A 155 -9.57 -6.37 -23.16
C GLU A 155 -8.31 -5.50 -23.27
N HIS A 156 -7.29 -6.10 -23.87
CA HIS A 156 -6.28 -5.36 -24.59
C HIS A 156 -6.99 -4.57 -25.68
N THR A 157 -7.09 -3.27 -25.43
CA THR A 157 -7.28 -2.24 -26.45
C THR A 157 -6.27 -2.46 -27.58
N GLN A 158 -6.67 -3.13 -28.67
CA GLN A 158 -6.02 -2.95 -29.96
C GLN A 158 -6.91 -2.08 -30.84
N HIS A 159 -6.64 -0.78 -30.67
CA HIS A 159 -6.38 0.15 -31.75
C HIS A 159 -7.11 -0.14 -33.07
N ARG A 160 -8.22 0.57 -33.24
CA ARG A 160 -8.75 0.98 -34.53
C ARG A 160 -7.62 1.62 -35.36
N LEU A 161 -7.17 0.95 -36.41
CA LEU A 161 -6.51 1.60 -37.55
C LEU A 161 -7.48 1.51 -38.75
N PRO A 162 -7.86 2.64 -39.35
CA PRO A 162 -8.45 2.64 -40.68
C PRO A 162 -7.31 2.75 -41.70
N THR A 163 -7.17 1.78 -42.59
CA THR A 163 -6.39 1.96 -43.83
C THR A 163 -7.00 1.15 -44.96
N ASP A 164 -7.62 1.92 -45.85
CA ASP A 164 -7.86 1.76 -47.28
C ASP A 164 -7.11 0.70 -48.10
N ALA A 165 -7.80 0.30 -49.19
CA ALA A 165 -7.31 -0.15 -50.51
C ALA A 165 -6.44 -1.43 -50.55
N HIS A 166 -6.74 -2.44 -51.36
CA HIS A 166 -7.06 -2.40 -52.80
C HIS A 166 -7.85 -3.62 -53.26
#